data_AF-A0A1I6CUJ9-F1
#
_entry.id   AF-A0A1I6CUJ9-F1
#
_cell.length_a   1.000
_cell.length_b   1.000
_cell.length_c   1.000
_cell.angle_alpha   90.00
_cell.angle_beta   90.00
_cell.angle_gamma   90.00
#
_symmetry.space_group_name_H-M   'P 1'
#
loop_
_entity.id
_entity.type
_entity.pdbx_description
1 polymer ?
#
loop_
_entity_poly.entity_id
_entity_poly.type
_entity_poly.pdbx_seq_one_letter_code
_entity_poly.pdbx_strand_id
1 'polypeptide(L)'
;MLTIPYESSNFGPSMGPLFQGVNNLSCTWEEIIWAAITVGRKNWSHVIRFGEYSRFEILYRLSIVYANLQQENNSLIRSHAYINLDPSEKSAISYFLGLTSAKLFAAKLLNVFWLMHIEKYQNIHQMQFWNGRSRPDLFGPNNRREWVVIEAKGRSNRFDSQTLEKAKYQVRMLRTIAGQFPVLRVALESHFRNSTFQVFWKDPEGFDENSFDLNIQLCNFIYDYYLPFIVLFNDNKVDVNTINAYQRKYDVVNIYEADIKIGLDAKLRSLFQESPIDEKQAGQVMEVIFNLPEPVSDGQLMIGGDGILVSLGRSWDEEKMKLEPVKRAHKE
;
A
#
# COMPACT_ATOMS: atom_id res chain seq x y z
N MET A 1 5.07 -4.03 19.51
CA MET A 1 4.97 -2.97 18.47
C MET A 1 6.27 -2.95 17.68
N LEU A 2 6.19 -2.95 16.35
CA LEU A 2 7.34 -2.99 15.46
C LEU A 2 7.91 -1.59 15.22
N THR A 3 9.20 -1.52 14.88
CA THR A 3 9.89 -0.32 14.45
C THR A 3 10.64 -0.58 13.14
N ILE A 4 10.43 0.31 12.16
CA ILE A 4 11.17 0.32 10.90
C ILE A 4 12.12 1.53 10.94
N PRO A 5 13.43 1.33 11.03
CA PRO A 5 14.39 2.41 10.90
C PRO A 5 14.30 3.03 9.52
N TYR A 6 14.31 4.36 9.45
CA TYR A 6 14.31 5.07 8.18
C TYR A 6 15.13 6.34 8.19
N GLU A 7 15.57 6.76 7.00
CA GLU A 7 16.27 8.02 6.80
C GLU A 7 15.52 8.91 5.82
N SER A 8 15.26 10.15 6.24
CA SER A 8 14.61 11.20 5.47
C SER A 8 15.63 12.22 4.98
N SER A 9 15.57 12.59 3.70
CA SER A 9 16.39 13.68 3.16
C SER A 9 15.61 14.56 2.17
N ASN A 10 16.05 15.81 2.03
CA ASN A 10 15.53 16.80 1.07
C ASN A 10 14.04 17.16 1.21
N PHE A 11 13.36 16.75 2.27
CA PHE A 11 12.04 17.28 2.59
C PHE A 11 12.15 18.70 3.16
N GLY A 12 11.17 19.56 2.84
CA GLY A 12 11.12 20.92 3.35
C GLY A 12 11.15 20.96 4.89
N PRO A 13 11.86 21.92 5.52
CA PRO A 13 12.02 21.97 6.98
C PRO A 13 10.69 22.15 7.72
N SER A 14 9.67 22.73 7.08
CA SER A 14 8.32 22.90 7.62
C SER A 14 7.55 21.59 7.83
N MET A 15 8.01 20.46 7.26
CA MET A 15 7.40 19.15 7.45
C MET A 15 7.67 18.56 8.85
N GLY A 16 8.66 19.10 9.56
CA GLY A 16 9.00 18.70 10.92
C GLY A 16 10.07 17.58 11.02
N PRO A 17 10.40 17.15 12.25
CA PRO A 17 11.58 16.34 12.54
C PRO A 17 11.52 14.92 11.94
N LEU A 18 10.33 14.35 11.78
CA LEU A 18 10.14 13.02 11.17
C LEU A 18 10.61 12.95 9.70
N PHE A 19 10.79 14.11 9.07
CA PHE A 19 11.23 14.24 7.69
C PHE A 19 12.69 14.71 7.57
N GLN A 20 13.46 14.63 8.66
CA GLN A 20 14.87 15.02 8.70
C GLN A 20 15.73 13.91 9.32
N GLY A 21 16.74 13.44 8.59
CA GLY A 21 17.72 12.49 9.09
C GLY A 21 17.12 11.13 9.48
N VAL A 22 17.77 10.45 10.43
CA VAL A 22 17.41 9.09 10.85
C VAL A 22 16.30 9.10 11.90
N ASN A 23 15.27 8.29 11.66
CA ASN A 23 14.06 8.17 12.47
C ASN A 23 13.62 6.69 12.58
N ASN A 24 12.59 6.42 13.37
CA ASN A 24 11.96 5.11 13.45
C ASN A 24 10.45 5.25 13.23
N LEU A 25 9.90 4.46 12.30
CA LEU A 25 8.46 4.38 12.09
C LEU A 25 7.91 3.26 12.95
N SER A 26 7.11 3.59 13.96
CA SER A 26 6.35 2.62 14.72
C SER A 26 5.19 2.08 13.90
N CYS A 27 5.03 0.75 13.88
CA CYS A 27 3.90 0.11 13.22
C CYS A 27 3.53 -1.23 13.87
N THR A 28 2.44 -1.83 13.39
CA THR A 28 2.01 -3.18 13.76
C THR A 28 1.94 -4.12 12.56
N TRP A 29 1.77 -5.43 12.80
CA TRP A 29 1.58 -6.40 11.72
C TRP A 29 0.30 -6.12 10.92
N GLU A 30 -0.76 -5.66 11.59
CA GLU A 30 -2.03 -5.29 10.97
C GLU A 30 -1.82 -4.16 9.96
N GLU A 31 -1.03 -3.14 10.29
CA GLU A 31 -0.71 -2.02 9.41
C GLU A 31 0.14 -2.44 8.20
N ILE A 32 1.10 -3.35 8.40
CA ILE A 32 1.90 -3.93 7.31
C ILE A 32 0.99 -4.73 6.36
N ILE A 33 0.09 -5.55 6.91
CA ILE A 33 -0.80 -6.39 6.13
C ILE A 33 -1.83 -5.55 5.37
N TRP A 34 -2.45 -4.56 6.03
CA TRP A 34 -3.31 -3.59 5.36
C TRP A 34 -2.56 -2.88 4.24
N ALA A 35 -1.33 -2.40 4.47
CA ALA A 35 -0.55 -1.75 3.42
C ALA A 35 -0.27 -2.70 2.25
N ALA A 36 0.04 -3.97 2.53
CA ALA A 36 0.32 -4.98 1.53
C ALA A 36 -0.88 -5.26 0.62
N ILE A 37 -2.10 -5.37 1.19
CA ILE A 37 -3.32 -5.68 0.43
C ILE A 37 -3.98 -4.46 -0.21
N THR A 38 -3.69 -3.24 0.28
CA THR A 38 -4.34 -2.01 -0.20
C THR A 38 -3.46 -1.12 -1.09
N VAL A 39 -2.16 -1.43 -1.26
CA VAL A 39 -1.35 -0.72 -2.26
C VAL A 39 -1.82 -1.05 -3.67
N GLY A 40 -2.08 -0.01 -4.46
CA GLY A 40 -2.61 -0.15 -5.81
C GLY A 40 -1.67 -0.87 -6.77
N ARG A 41 -2.22 -1.32 -7.89
CA ARG A 41 -1.59 -2.28 -8.81
C ARG A 41 -1.59 -1.85 -10.26
N LYS A 42 -0.59 -2.33 -10.99
CA LYS A 42 -0.37 -2.08 -12.42
C LYS A 42 -1.52 -2.58 -13.31
N ASN A 43 -1.97 -3.83 -13.14
CA ASN A 43 -2.86 -4.49 -14.10
C ASN A 43 -4.18 -4.94 -13.47
N TRP A 44 -5.29 -4.35 -13.94
CA TRP A 44 -6.63 -4.58 -13.41
C TRP A 44 -7.50 -5.54 -14.23
N SER A 45 -7.14 -5.75 -15.50
CA SER A 45 -7.85 -6.65 -16.41
C SER A 45 -7.93 -8.09 -15.89
N HIS A 46 -7.00 -8.51 -15.02
CA HIS A 46 -6.98 -9.87 -14.47
C HIS A 46 -7.90 -10.05 -13.26
N VAL A 47 -8.23 -8.97 -12.56
CA VAL A 47 -9.03 -9.00 -11.33
C VAL A 47 -10.51 -9.02 -11.67
N ILE A 48 -10.93 -8.17 -12.61
CA ILE A 48 -12.33 -8.04 -13.04
C ILE A 48 -12.77 -9.25 -13.85
N ARG A 49 -11.86 -9.85 -14.63
CA ARG A 49 -12.21 -10.92 -15.58
C ARG A 49 -12.54 -12.24 -14.91
N PHE A 50 -12.16 -12.45 -13.64
CA PHE A 50 -12.18 -13.80 -13.08
C PHE A 50 -12.60 -13.93 -11.59
N GLY A 51 -13.10 -12.90 -10.90
CA GLY A 51 -13.72 -13.01 -9.57
C GLY A 51 -12.79 -13.49 -8.44
N GLU A 52 -12.57 -14.81 -8.34
CA GLU A 52 -11.74 -15.51 -7.34
C GLU A 52 -10.28 -15.01 -7.31
N TYR A 53 -9.80 -14.41 -8.39
CA TYR A 53 -8.43 -13.93 -8.47
C TYR A 53 -8.16 -12.72 -7.58
N SER A 54 -9.19 -11.96 -7.17
CA SER A 54 -9.04 -10.94 -6.12
C SER A 54 -8.62 -11.58 -4.79
N ARG A 55 -9.25 -12.71 -4.44
CA ARG A 55 -8.92 -13.49 -3.24
C ARG A 55 -7.53 -14.12 -3.35
N PHE A 56 -7.18 -14.72 -4.49
CA PHE A 56 -5.84 -15.28 -4.69
C PHE A 56 -4.74 -14.22 -4.66
N GLU A 57 -4.99 -13.01 -5.18
CA GLU A 57 -4.03 -11.92 -5.07
C GLU A 57 -3.84 -11.49 -3.62
N ILE A 58 -4.92 -11.34 -2.85
CA ILE A 58 -4.84 -11.07 -1.41
C ILE A 58 -4.01 -12.16 -0.73
N LEU A 59 -4.32 -13.44 -0.95
CA LEU A 59 -3.57 -14.57 -0.40
C LEU A 59 -2.09 -14.53 -0.80
N TYR A 60 -1.77 -14.21 -2.05
CA TYR A 60 -0.41 -14.08 -2.54
C TYR A 60 0.36 -12.97 -1.81
N ARG A 61 -0.26 -11.80 -1.65
CA ARG A 61 0.33 -10.64 -0.95
C ARG A 61 0.60 -10.95 0.54
N LEU A 62 -0.38 -11.58 1.19
CA LEU A 62 -0.25 -12.06 2.56
C LEU A 62 0.88 -13.09 2.68
N SER A 63 0.94 -14.04 1.73
CA SER A 63 1.96 -15.09 1.70
C SER A 63 3.36 -14.52 1.51
N ILE A 64 3.53 -13.46 0.70
CA ILE A 64 4.82 -12.78 0.56
C ILE A 64 5.28 -12.25 1.92
N VAL A 65 4.42 -11.51 2.63
CA VAL A 65 4.76 -10.95 3.95
C VAL A 65 5.05 -12.07 4.94
N TYR A 66 4.13 -13.04 5.05
CA TYR A 66 4.24 -14.15 5.99
C TYR A 66 5.50 -14.99 5.76
N ALA A 67 5.78 -15.40 4.54
CA ALA A 67 6.92 -16.28 4.27
C ALA A 67 8.27 -15.56 4.34
N ASN A 68 8.33 -14.25 4.07
CA ASN A 68 9.62 -13.58 3.85
C ASN A 68 10.05 -12.63 4.96
N LEU A 69 9.13 -12.23 5.83
CA LEU A 69 9.43 -11.38 6.98
C LEU A 69 9.26 -12.15 8.29
N GLN A 70 10.07 -11.78 9.28
CA GLN A 70 10.05 -12.27 10.65
C GLN A 70 10.27 -11.08 11.58
N GLN A 71 9.83 -11.21 12.82
CA GLN A 71 10.12 -10.26 13.87
C GLN A 71 11.32 -10.71 14.71
N GLU A 72 12.27 -9.83 14.93
CA GLU A 72 13.33 -10.02 15.92
C GLU A 72 13.34 -8.80 16.84
N ASN A 73 13.09 -9.02 18.13
CA ASN A 73 12.76 -7.96 19.09
C ASN A 73 11.59 -7.12 18.55
N ASN A 74 11.80 -5.83 18.30
CA ASN A 74 10.82 -4.94 17.67
C ASN A 74 11.11 -4.68 16.19
N SER A 75 12.10 -5.33 15.60
CA SER A 75 12.52 -5.06 14.22
C SER A 75 11.95 -6.09 13.25
N LEU A 76 11.61 -5.63 12.04
CA LEU A 76 11.36 -6.52 10.92
C LEU A 76 12.69 -7.02 10.35
N ILE A 77 12.83 -8.33 10.22
CA ILE A 77 13.97 -8.98 9.59
C ILE A 77 13.50 -9.89 8.45
N ARG A 78 14.41 -10.21 7.53
CA ARG A 78 14.18 -11.26 6.52
C ARG A 78 14.23 -12.65 7.17
N SER A 79 13.33 -13.54 6.76
CA SER A 79 13.30 -14.94 7.19
C SER A 79 14.38 -15.81 6.50
N HIS A 80 14.59 -17.02 6.98
CA HIS A 80 15.40 -18.01 6.25
C HIS A 80 14.80 -18.37 4.90
N ALA A 81 13.47 -18.41 4.77
CA ALA A 81 12.82 -18.64 3.48
C ALA A 81 13.28 -17.59 2.47
N TYR A 82 13.27 -16.30 2.84
CA TYR A 82 13.76 -15.22 1.97
C TYR A 82 15.27 -15.33 1.66
N ILE A 83 16.09 -15.65 2.66
CA ILE A 83 17.55 -15.73 2.51
C ILE A 83 17.95 -16.80 1.48
N ASN A 84 17.20 -17.90 1.39
CA ASN A 84 17.51 -19.03 0.52
C ASN A 84 16.95 -18.92 -0.91
N LEU A 85 16.16 -17.88 -1.21
CA LEU A 85 15.65 -17.62 -2.56
C LEU A 85 16.77 -17.28 -3.56
N ASP A 86 16.52 -17.54 -4.83
CA ASP A 86 17.43 -17.08 -5.89
C ASP A 86 17.34 -15.55 -6.09
N PRO A 87 18.32 -14.92 -6.78
CA PRO A 87 18.35 -13.47 -6.95
C PRO A 87 17.11 -12.87 -7.62
N SER A 88 16.47 -13.58 -8.55
CA SER A 88 15.28 -13.11 -9.28
C SER A 88 14.05 -13.12 -8.38
N GLU A 89 13.84 -14.18 -7.61
CA GLU A 89 12.79 -14.28 -6.59
C GLU A 89 12.94 -13.21 -5.51
N LYS A 90 14.17 -13.02 -5.00
CA LYS A 90 14.48 -11.94 -4.04
C LYS A 90 14.15 -10.57 -4.61
N SER A 91 14.41 -10.35 -5.90
CA SER A 91 14.11 -9.08 -6.55
C SER A 91 12.61 -8.84 -6.64
N ALA A 92 11.82 -9.86 -7.00
CA ALA A 92 10.37 -9.77 -7.05
C ALA A 92 9.75 -9.51 -5.67
N ILE A 93 10.18 -10.25 -4.64
CA ILE A 93 9.70 -10.05 -3.28
C ILE A 93 10.14 -8.70 -2.72
N SER A 94 11.39 -8.29 -2.95
CA SER A 94 11.87 -6.97 -2.51
C SER A 94 11.02 -5.87 -3.14
N TYR A 95 10.75 -5.93 -4.45
CA TYR A 95 9.90 -4.96 -5.13
C TYR A 95 8.52 -4.86 -4.47
N PHE A 96 7.89 -6.01 -4.17
CA PHE A 96 6.62 -6.04 -3.46
C PHE A 96 6.69 -5.41 -2.06
N LEU A 97 7.73 -5.72 -1.29
CA LEU A 97 7.97 -5.11 0.02
C LEU A 97 8.22 -3.60 -0.09
N GLY A 98 8.84 -3.14 -1.18
CA GLY A 98 8.97 -1.73 -1.54
C GLY A 98 7.62 -1.05 -1.69
N LEU A 99 6.72 -1.60 -2.51
CA LEU A 99 5.35 -1.08 -2.66
C LEU A 99 4.59 -1.06 -1.32
N THR A 100 4.71 -2.14 -0.54
CA THR A 100 4.07 -2.26 0.78
C THR A 100 4.56 -1.17 1.73
N SER A 101 5.88 -0.97 1.83
CA SER A 101 6.47 0.09 2.65
C SER A 101 6.10 1.48 2.16
N ALA A 102 6.01 1.70 0.84
CA ALA A 102 5.56 2.98 0.28
C ALA A 102 4.14 3.31 0.73
N LYS A 103 3.22 2.33 0.69
CA LYS A 103 1.84 2.50 1.19
C LYS A 103 1.80 2.78 2.69
N LEU A 104 2.58 2.03 3.48
CA LEU A 104 2.65 2.22 4.94
C LEU A 104 3.16 3.63 5.30
N PHE A 105 4.28 4.06 4.70
CA PHE A 105 4.88 5.37 4.94
C PHE A 105 3.98 6.51 4.45
N ALA A 106 3.38 6.37 3.27
CA ALA A 106 2.46 7.36 2.72
C ALA A 106 1.24 7.58 3.63
N ALA A 107 0.67 6.49 4.17
CA ALA A 107 -0.45 6.58 5.11
C ALA A 107 -0.03 7.21 6.44
N LYS A 108 1.05 6.72 7.06
CA LYS A 108 1.46 7.12 8.41
C LYS A 108 2.05 8.51 8.50
N LEU A 109 2.77 8.95 7.48
CA LEU A 109 3.54 10.19 7.51
C LEU A 109 2.91 11.27 6.63
N LEU A 110 2.23 10.90 5.54
CA LEU A 110 1.69 11.85 4.55
C LEU A 110 0.16 11.90 4.51
N ASN A 111 -0.55 11.07 5.30
CA ASN A 111 -2.00 10.93 5.25
C ASN A 111 -2.55 10.58 3.85
N VAL A 112 -1.80 9.78 3.09
CA VAL A 112 -2.20 9.29 1.76
C VAL A 112 -2.71 7.85 1.90
N PHE A 113 -4.03 7.69 1.98
CA PHE A 113 -4.66 6.39 2.13
C PHE A 113 -4.95 5.70 0.79
N TRP A 114 -5.20 6.44 -0.29
CA TRP A 114 -5.42 5.86 -1.63
C TRP A 114 -4.17 5.96 -2.48
N LEU A 115 -3.24 5.02 -2.31
CA LEU A 115 -2.01 4.98 -3.09
C LEU A 115 -2.15 4.00 -4.26
N MET A 116 -2.31 4.54 -5.48
CA MET A 116 -2.60 3.78 -6.70
C MET A 116 -1.40 3.71 -7.63
N HIS A 117 -1.26 2.59 -8.35
CA HIS A 117 -0.21 2.43 -9.34
C HIS A 117 -0.53 3.21 -10.61
N ILE A 118 0.37 4.08 -11.08
CA ILE A 118 0.11 4.94 -12.24
C ILE A 118 -0.18 4.13 -13.50
N GLU A 119 0.47 2.98 -13.61
CA GLU A 119 0.35 2.12 -14.79
C GLU A 119 -1.05 1.53 -14.98
N LYS A 120 -1.93 1.65 -13.98
CA LYS A 120 -3.35 1.34 -14.16
C LYS A 120 -4.01 2.24 -15.21
N TYR A 121 -3.59 3.50 -15.28
CA TYR A 121 -4.24 4.55 -16.06
C TYR A 121 -3.64 4.73 -17.45
N GLN A 122 -2.84 3.76 -17.88
CA GLN A 122 -2.16 3.74 -19.17
C GLN A 122 -3.15 3.75 -20.33
N ASN A 123 -4.24 3.00 -20.28
CA ASN A 123 -5.13 2.89 -21.44
C ASN A 123 -6.08 4.08 -21.63
N ILE A 124 -6.03 5.11 -20.77
CA ILE A 124 -6.79 6.35 -20.95
C ILE A 124 -6.13 7.14 -22.08
N HIS A 125 -6.91 7.54 -23.09
CA HIS A 125 -6.55 8.02 -24.45
C HIS A 125 -5.52 9.17 -24.62
N GLN A 126 -4.71 9.50 -23.60
CA GLN A 126 -3.61 10.47 -23.66
C GLN A 126 -2.22 9.81 -23.66
N MET A 127 -2.19 8.49 -23.82
CA MET A 127 -1.00 7.67 -23.58
C MET A 127 -0.09 7.45 -24.79
N GLN A 128 -0.48 7.91 -25.97
CA GLN A 128 0.32 7.78 -27.20
C GLN A 128 1.70 8.47 -27.11
N PHE A 129 1.91 9.33 -26.11
CA PHE A 129 3.20 10.01 -25.84
C PHE A 129 4.14 9.25 -24.87
N TRP A 130 3.77 8.05 -24.40
CA TRP A 130 4.38 7.43 -23.21
C TRP A 130 5.31 6.24 -23.53
N ASN A 131 5.46 5.86 -24.80
CA ASN A 131 6.33 4.76 -25.21
C ASN A 131 7.81 5.08 -24.91
N GLY A 132 8.43 4.30 -24.01
CA GLY A 132 9.86 4.37 -23.70
C GLY A 132 10.29 5.35 -22.60
N ARG A 133 9.36 6.07 -21.93
CA ARG A 133 9.70 7.01 -20.85
C ARG A 133 9.64 6.37 -19.45
N SER A 134 10.56 6.77 -18.58
CA SER A 134 10.49 6.47 -17.14
C SER A 134 9.28 7.15 -16.50
N ARG A 135 8.66 6.52 -15.50
CA ARG A 135 7.43 6.97 -14.85
C ARG A 135 7.43 6.56 -13.38
N PRO A 136 6.78 7.33 -12.50
CA PRO A 136 6.67 6.93 -11.10
C PRO A 136 5.82 5.67 -10.95
N ASP A 137 6.01 4.90 -9.89
CA ASP A 137 5.19 3.73 -9.60
C ASP A 137 3.80 4.14 -9.12
N LEU A 138 3.73 5.03 -8.12
CA LEU A 138 2.54 5.25 -7.29
C LEU A 138 2.14 6.73 -7.20
N PHE A 139 0.85 6.99 -7.00
CA PHE A 139 0.31 8.32 -6.70
C PHE A 139 -0.97 8.24 -5.87
N GLY A 140 -1.25 9.29 -5.09
CA GLY A 140 -2.46 9.36 -4.27
C GLY A 140 -2.66 10.73 -3.63
N PRO A 141 -3.91 11.12 -3.31
CA PRO A 141 -4.17 12.37 -2.62
C PRO A 141 -3.97 12.21 -1.11
N ASN A 142 -3.46 13.25 -0.45
CA ASN A 142 -3.49 13.35 1.01
C ASN A 142 -4.86 13.84 1.52
N ASN A 143 -5.02 13.99 2.84
CA ASN A 143 -6.25 14.50 3.46
C ASN A 143 -6.61 15.95 3.06
N ARG A 144 -5.64 16.74 2.57
CA ARG A 144 -5.86 18.08 1.99
C ARG A 144 -6.23 18.04 0.51
N ARG A 145 -6.39 16.84 -0.07
CA ARG A 145 -6.65 16.59 -1.50
C ARG A 145 -5.51 17.02 -2.41
N GLU A 146 -4.31 17.11 -1.87
CA GLU A 146 -3.10 17.42 -2.63
C GLU A 146 -2.44 16.11 -3.08
N TRP A 147 -1.96 16.07 -4.31
CA TRP A 147 -1.35 14.86 -4.86
C TRP A 147 0.07 14.63 -4.37
N VAL A 148 0.35 13.39 -3.99
CA VAL A 148 1.70 12.89 -3.70
C VAL A 148 2.04 11.83 -4.74
N VAL A 149 3.27 11.88 -5.24
CA VAL A 149 3.83 10.88 -6.16
C VAL A 149 4.91 10.12 -5.42
N ILE A 150 4.95 8.79 -5.54
CA ILE A 150 5.95 7.96 -4.91
C ILE A 150 6.53 6.96 -5.92
N GLU A 151 7.84 6.97 -6.09
CA GLU A 151 8.58 5.90 -6.75
C GLU A 151 9.13 4.95 -5.70
N ALA A 152 8.83 3.66 -5.81
CA ALA A 152 9.09 2.69 -4.75
C ALA A 152 10.04 1.59 -5.24
N LYS A 153 11.27 1.60 -4.72
CA LYS A 153 12.25 0.56 -4.98
C LYS A 153 12.39 -0.36 -3.78
N GLY A 154 12.53 -1.65 -4.07
CA GLY A 154 12.86 -2.66 -3.08
C GLY A 154 14.15 -3.37 -3.43
N ARG A 155 15.03 -3.53 -2.45
CA ARG A 155 16.34 -4.15 -2.63
C ARG A 155 16.54 -5.30 -1.66
N SER A 156 17.19 -6.35 -2.14
CA SER A 156 17.44 -7.54 -1.33
C SER A 156 18.61 -7.40 -0.36
N ASN A 157 19.47 -6.39 -0.58
CA ASN A 157 20.70 -6.13 0.17
C ASN A 157 20.81 -4.63 0.49
N ARG A 158 22.04 -4.11 0.66
CA ARG A 158 22.32 -2.72 1.06
C ARG A 158 21.69 -1.67 0.14
N PHE A 159 21.47 -0.49 0.73
CA PHE A 159 21.11 0.75 0.07
C PHE A 159 21.99 1.05 -1.16
N ASP A 160 21.37 1.54 -2.23
CA ASP A 160 22.03 1.94 -3.47
C ASP A 160 21.63 3.36 -3.89
N SER A 161 22.55 4.30 -3.65
CA SER A 161 22.34 5.71 -4.01
C SER A 161 22.08 5.93 -5.50
N GLN A 162 22.63 5.08 -6.40
CA GLN A 162 22.38 5.21 -7.84
C GLN A 162 20.96 4.81 -8.22
N THR A 163 20.42 3.77 -7.58
CA THR A 163 19.03 3.35 -7.75
C THR A 163 18.08 4.46 -7.32
N LEU A 164 18.41 5.13 -6.21
CA LEU A 164 17.62 6.23 -5.70
C LEU A 164 17.74 7.51 -6.56
N GLU A 165 18.88 7.79 -7.20
CA GLU A 165 18.97 8.88 -8.18
C GLU A 165 18.14 8.59 -9.44
N LYS A 166 18.10 7.34 -9.91
CA LYS A 166 17.18 6.96 -11.00
C LYS A 166 15.72 7.15 -10.58
N ALA A 167 15.36 6.75 -9.36
CA ALA A 167 14.01 6.94 -8.84
C ALA A 167 13.56 8.41 -8.84
N LYS A 168 14.47 9.35 -8.52
CA LYS A 168 14.22 10.79 -8.65
C LYS A 168 13.83 11.21 -10.06
N TYR A 169 14.53 10.70 -11.06
CA TYR A 169 14.20 11.00 -12.45
C TYR A 169 12.77 10.52 -12.78
N GLN A 170 12.38 9.33 -12.28
CA GLN A 170 11.06 8.77 -12.57
C GLN A 170 9.92 9.61 -11.98
N VAL A 171 10.04 10.10 -10.73
CA VAL A 171 9.02 10.96 -10.11
C VAL A 171 8.91 12.36 -10.72
N ARG A 172 9.99 12.88 -11.30
CA ARG A 172 10.03 14.19 -11.97
C ARG A 172 9.37 14.20 -13.34
N MET A 173 9.10 13.03 -13.91
CA MET A 173 8.43 12.90 -15.20
C MET A 173 6.92 13.20 -15.13
N LEU A 174 6.28 13.19 -13.96
CA LEU A 174 4.85 13.48 -13.83
C LEU A 174 4.63 14.94 -13.40
N ARG A 175 4.13 15.78 -14.30
CA ARG A 175 3.91 17.22 -14.09
C ARG A 175 2.69 17.50 -13.23
N THR A 176 1.50 17.15 -13.73
CA THR A 176 0.23 17.35 -13.01
C THR A 176 -0.59 16.07 -12.93
N ILE A 177 -1.42 15.97 -11.90
CA ILE A 177 -2.48 14.95 -11.75
C ILE A 177 -3.80 15.69 -11.61
N ALA A 178 -4.78 15.38 -12.46
CA ALA A 178 -6.07 16.08 -12.49
C ALA A 178 -5.92 17.63 -12.50
N GLY A 179 -4.94 18.14 -13.26
CA GLY A 179 -4.67 19.57 -13.40
C GLY A 179 -3.92 20.22 -12.22
N GLN A 180 -3.53 19.46 -11.20
CA GLN A 180 -2.80 19.99 -10.04
C GLN A 180 -1.35 19.49 -9.99
N PHE A 181 -0.43 20.34 -9.57
CA PHE A 181 0.94 19.93 -9.29
C PHE A 181 0.99 19.09 -8.00
N PRO A 182 1.67 17.93 -8.02
CA PRO A 182 2.01 17.20 -6.82
C PRO A 182 2.79 18.05 -5.82
N VAL A 183 2.39 18.00 -4.56
CA VAL A 183 3.06 18.70 -3.45
C VAL A 183 4.33 18.00 -2.99
N LEU A 184 4.45 16.70 -3.26
CA LEU A 184 5.62 15.87 -2.94
C LEU A 184 5.86 14.84 -4.05
N ARG A 185 7.13 14.51 -4.27
CA ARG A 185 7.62 13.58 -5.30
C ARG A 185 8.59 12.57 -4.71
N VAL A 186 8.12 11.73 -3.82
CA VAL A 186 8.99 10.91 -2.99
C VAL A 186 9.67 9.79 -3.79
N ALA A 187 10.99 9.72 -3.74
CA ALA A 187 11.74 8.52 -4.08
C ALA A 187 11.97 7.72 -2.79
N LEU A 188 11.45 6.48 -2.73
CA LEU A 188 11.55 5.58 -1.59
C LEU A 188 12.31 4.31 -1.99
N GLU A 189 13.27 3.91 -1.17
CA GLU A 189 13.99 2.64 -1.29
C GLU A 189 13.92 1.87 0.03
N SER A 190 13.26 0.71 -0.01
CA SER A 190 13.31 -0.28 1.06
C SER A 190 14.43 -1.29 0.80
N HIS A 191 15.11 -1.71 1.86
CA HIS A 191 16.26 -2.58 1.74
C HIS A 191 16.56 -3.35 3.04
N PHE A 192 17.41 -4.38 2.97
CA PHE A 192 17.84 -5.11 4.16
C PHE A 192 19.30 -4.79 4.50
N ARG A 193 19.53 -4.27 5.72
CA ARG A 193 20.87 -4.05 6.28
C ARG A 193 21.06 -4.96 7.48
N ASN A 194 22.05 -5.86 7.41
CA ASN A 194 22.28 -6.89 8.44
C ASN A 194 21.00 -7.66 8.79
N SER A 195 20.23 -8.05 7.76
CA SER A 195 18.91 -8.70 7.86
C SER A 195 17.75 -7.82 8.35
N THR A 196 17.99 -6.64 8.93
CA THR A 196 16.93 -5.70 9.33
C THR A 196 16.38 -4.92 8.13
N PHE A 197 15.06 -4.85 8.02
CA PHE A 197 14.35 -4.05 7.02
C PHE A 197 14.44 -2.56 7.35
N GLN A 198 14.87 -1.75 6.39
CA GLN A 198 15.07 -0.31 6.52
C GLN A 198 14.52 0.41 5.31
N VAL A 199 14.18 1.68 5.48
CA VAL A 199 13.69 2.55 4.42
C VAL A 199 14.57 3.79 4.30
N PHE A 200 14.95 4.15 3.09
CA PHE A 200 15.43 5.49 2.79
C PHE A 200 14.38 6.17 1.92
N TRP A 201 14.05 7.41 2.21
CA TRP A 201 13.19 8.18 1.31
C TRP A 201 13.59 9.65 1.24
N LYS A 202 13.25 10.28 0.13
CA LYS A 202 13.54 11.69 -0.11
C LYS A 202 12.55 12.34 -1.04
N ASP A 203 12.38 13.64 -0.86
CA ASP A 203 11.65 14.50 -1.80
C ASP A 203 12.65 15.29 -2.66
N PRO A 204 12.85 14.95 -3.94
CA PRO A 204 13.69 15.72 -4.84
C PRO A 204 13.02 17.03 -5.24
N GLU A 205 13.78 18.11 -5.26
CA GLU A 205 13.28 19.40 -5.76
C GLU A 205 12.96 19.34 -7.26
N GLY A 206 11.89 20.02 -7.69
CA GLY A 206 11.59 20.31 -9.11
C GLY A 206 10.89 19.19 -9.90
N PHE A 207 10.66 19.47 -11.19
CA PHE A 207 10.16 18.55 -12.22
C PHE A 207 10.90 18.82 -13.53
N ASP A 208 10.97 17.84 -14.43
CA ASP A 208 11.74 17.99 -15.68
C ASP A 208 10.88 18.64 -16.79
N GLU A 209 11.51 19.37 -17.71
CA GLU A 209 10.84 20.09 -18.82
C GLU A 209 10.01 19.16 -19.72
N ASN A 210 10.35 17.87 -19.79
CA ASN A 210 9.68 16.84 -20.59
C ASN A 210 8.62 16.03 -19.82
N SER A 211 8.12 16.57 -18.71
CA SER A 211 7.12 15.93 -17.85
C SER A 211 5.72 15.85 -18.49
N PHE A 212 4.91 14.87 -18.09
CA PHE A 212 3.57 14.59 -18.63
C PHE A 212 2.46 14.90 -17.62
N ASP A 213 1.24 15.12 -18.11
CA ASP A 213 0.06 15.29 -17.26
C ASP A 213 -0.75 13.99 -17.21
N LEU A 214 -1.19 13.61 -16.02
CA LEU A 214 -2.13 12.52 -15.80
C LEU A 214 -3.53 13.10 -15.60
N ASN A 215 -4.38 12.97 -16.61
CA ASN A 215 -5.77 13.37 -16.49
C ASN A 215 -6.62 12.19 -16.01
N ILE A 216 -7.22 12.32 -14.82
CA ILE A 216 -8.00 11.27 -14.18
C ILE A 216 -9.23 11.90 -13.51
N GLN A 217 -10.38 11.24 -13.65
CA GLN A 217 -11.61 11.60 -12.95
C GLN A 217 -11.61 10.99 -11.55
N LEU A 218 -12.13 11.74 -10.58
CA LEU A 218 -12.15 11.31 -9.18
C LEU A 218 -13.00 10.04 -9.00
N CYS A 219 -14.15 9.95 -9.68
CA CYS A 219 -14.99 8.76 -9.63
C CYS A 219 -14.25 7.50 -10.09
N ASN A 220 -13.52 7.59 -11.21
CA ASN A 220 -12.71 6.48 -11.72
C ASN A 220 -11.63 6.11 -10.71
N PHE A 221 -10.88 7.08 -10.18
CA PHE A 221 -9.84 6.84 -9.17
C PHE A 221 -10.37 6.11 -7.93
N ILE A 222 -11.50 6.57 -7.38
CA ILE A 222 -12.12 6.01 -6.18
C ILE A 222 -12.63 4.59 -6.47
N TYR A 223 -13.41 4.42 -7.53
CA TYR A 223 -13.91 3.10 -7.94
C TYR A 223 -12.77 2.11 -8.12
N ASP A 224 -11.73 2.57 -8.80
CA ASP A 224 -10.54 1.82 -9.09
C ASP A 224 -9.75 1.37 -7.87
N TYR A 225 -9.85 2.08 -6.75
CA TYR A 225 -9.22 1.70 -5.51
C TYR A 225 -10.01 0.61 -4.78
N TYR A 226 -11.34 0.76 -4.68
CA TYR A 226 -12.19 -0.15 -3.92
C TYR A 226 -12.59 -1.42 -4.66
N LEU A 227 -12.44 -1.44 -5.98
CA LEU A 227 -12.86 -2.57 -6.81
C LEU A 227 -12.25 -3.95 -6.42
N PRO A 228 -11.04 -4.14 -5.82
CA PRO A 228 -10.61 -5.48 -5.43
C PRO A 228 -11.48 -6.01 -4.30
N PHE A 229 -11.85 -5.12 -3.39
CA PHE A 229 -12.65 -5.41 -2.21
C PHE A 229 -14.11 -5.60 -2.61
N ILE A 230 -14.66 -4.74 -3.48
CA ILE A 230 -16.03 -4.90 -3.98
C ILE A 230 -16.19 -6.27 -4.67
N VAL A 231 -15.22 -6.67 -5.51
CA VAL A 231 -15.22 -8.00 -6.13
C VAL A 231 -15.14 -9.11 -5.08
N LEU A 232 -14.28 -8.98 -4.07
CA LEU A 232 -14.19 -9.93 -2.96
C LEU A 232 -15.53 -10.06 -2.21
N PHE A 233 -16.16 -8.95 -1.84
CA PHE A 233 -17.40 -8.91 -1.07
C PHE A 233 -18.65 -9.31 -1.87
N ASN A 234 -18.56 -9.33 -3.20
CA ASN A 234 -19.63 -9.78 -4.08
C ASN A 234 -19.41 -11.21 -4.60
N ASP A 235 -18.33 -11.87 -4.18
CA ASP A 235 -18.09 -13.27 -4.51
C ASP A 235 -19.04 -14.16 -3.68
N ASN A 236 -19.93 -14.89 -4.36
CA ASN A 236 -20.88 -15.79 -3.71
C ASN A 236 -20.21 -16.97 -2.97
N LYS A 237 -18.90 -17.16 -3.13
CA LYS A 237 -18.10 -18.18 -2.45
C LYS A 237 -17.59 -17.75 -1.08
N VAL A 238 -17.77 -16.49 -0.70
CA VAL A 238 -17.36 -15.99 0.63
C VAL A 238 -18.56 -15.62 1.49
N ASP A 239 -18.49 -15.97 2.76
CA ASP A 239 -19.49 -15.55 3.74
C ASP A 239 -19.16 -14.14 4.22
N VAL A 240 -20.08 -13.22 3.96
CA VAL A 240 -19.98 -11.83 4.45
C VAL A 240 -20.78 -11.70 5.73
N ASN A 241 -20.11 -11.31 6.81
CA ASN A 241 -20.74 -11.05 8.11
C ASN A 241 -20.57 -9.58 8.49
N THR A 242 -21.59 -8.96 9.07
CA THR A 242 -21.47 -7.60 9.58
C THR A 242 -21.04 -7.63 11.05
N ILE A 243 -19.99 -6.89 11.39
CA ILE A 243 -19.52 -6.68 12.77
C ILE A 243 -19.64 -5.22 13.17
N ASN A 244 -19.68 -4.94 14.47
CA ASN A 244 -19.49 -3.60 15.00
C ASN A 244 -18.03 -3.42 15.43
N ALA A 245 -17.35 -2.39 14.91
CA ALA A 245 -16.01 -2.00 15.32
C ALA A 245 -15.94 -0.47 15.39
N TYR A 246 -15.38 0.08 16.48
CA TYR A 246 -15.22 1.52 16.68
C TYR A 246 -16.48 2.35 16.35
N GLN A 247 -17.63 1.94 16.90
CA GLN A 247 -18.95 2.58 16.72
C GLN A 247 -19.49 2.59 15.28
N ARG A 248 -18.92 1.78 14.39
CA ARG A 248 -19.34 1.63 13.01
C ARG A 248 -19.60 0.17 12.66
N LYS A 249 -20.33 -0.03 11.57
CA LYS A 249 -20.60 -1.37 11.02
C LYS A 249 -19.65 -1.65 9.87
N TYR A 250 -19.02 -2.81 9.90
CA TYR A 250 -18.14 -3.31 8.85
C TYR A 250 -18.68 -4.63 8.32
N ASP A 251 -18.77 -4.75 7.00
CA ASP A 251 -18.98 -6.02 6.35
C ASP A 251 -17.63 -6.72 6.22
N VAL A 252 -17.54 -7.97 6.65
CA VAL A 252 -16.29 -8.69 6.84
C VAL A 252 -16.31 -10.05 6.17
N VAL A 253 -15.21 -10.36 5.48
CA VAL A 253 -14.91 -11.67 4.88
C VAL A 253 -13.74 -12.30 5.63
N ASN A 254 -13.87 -13.57 5.98
CA ASN A 254 -12.78 -14.37 6.54
C ASN A 254 -11.93 -14.95 5.40
N ILE A 255 -10.61 -14.78 5.48
CA ILE A 255 -9.65 -15.44 4.60
C ILE A 255 -8.97 -16.54 5.42
N TYR A 256 -9.65 -17.69 5.51
CA TYR A 256 -9.25 -18.77 6.41
C TYR A 256 -7.83 -19.30 6.14
N GLU A 257 -7.41 -19.36 4.87
CA GLU A 257 -6.07 -19.86 4.50
C GLU A 257 -4.93 -18.97 5.02
N ALA A 258 -5.22 -17.70 5.28
CA ALA A 258 -4.26 -16.75 5.84
C ALA A 258 -4.59 -16.39 7.30
N ASP A 259 -5.65 -16.96 7.89
CA ASP A 259 -6.11 -16.66 9.25
C ASP A 259 -6.20 -15.13 9.50
N ILE A 260 -6.89 -14.44 8.58
CA ILE A 260 -7.21 -13.02 8.70
C ILE A 260 -8.69 -12.75 8.37
N LYS A 261 -9.14 -11.56 8.74
CA LYS A 261 -10.40 -10.97 8.30
C LYS A 261 -10.15 -9.66 7.59
N ILE A 262 -10.85 -9.45 6.48
CA ILE A 262 -10.86 -8.18 5.74
C ILE A 262 -12.26 -7.61 5.83
N GLY A 263 -12.37 -6.36 6.26
CA GLY A 263 -13.63 -5.63 6.34
C GLY A 263 -13.65 -4.39 5.47
N LEU A 264 -14.84 -3.99 5.06
CA LEU A 264 -15.12 -2.69 4.46
C LEU A 264 -16.26 -2.04 5.23
N ASP A 265 -16.16 -0.75 5.52
CA ASP A 265 -17.24 0.01 6.15
C ASP A 265 -18.56 -0.23 5.38
N ALA A 266 -19.61 -0.63 6.09
CA ALA A 266 -20.86 -1.05 5.47
C ALA A 266 -21.54 0.09 4.70
N LYS A 267 -21.37 1.34 5.16
CA LYS A 267 -21.88 2.52 4.44
C LYS A 267 -21.07 2.75 3.17
N LEU A 268 -19.74 2.62 3.21
CA LEU A 268 -18.91 2.66 2.00
C LEU A 268 -19.32 1.59 1.00
N ARG A 269 -19.40 0.31 1.42
CA ARG A 269 -19.77 -0.81 0.54
C ARG A 269 -21.11 -0.57 -0.15
N SER A 270 -22.09 -0.02 0.56
CA SER A 270 -23.42 0.26 -0.01
C SER A 270 -23.41 1.24 -1.19
N LEU A 271 -22.37 2.09 -1.31
CA LEU A 271 -22.23 3.05 -2.40
C LEU A 271 -21.72 2.40 -3.70
N PHE A 272 -21.26 1.15 -3.65
CA PHE A 272 -20.69 0.42 -4.78
C PHE A 272 -21.59 -0.73 -5.27
N GLN A 273 -22.90 -0.64 -5.02
CA GLN A 273 -23.87 -1.63 -5.51
C GLN A 273 -24.04 -1.57 -7.03
N GLU A 274 -23.89 -0.39 -7.62
CA GLU A 274 -23.92 -0.15 -9.06
C GLU A 274 -22.50 0.16 -9.56
N SER A 275 -22.14 -0.36 -10.74
CA SER A 275 -20.78 -0.25 -11.29
C SER A 275 -20.82 0.19 -12.76
N PRO A 276 -19.91 1.09 -13.20
CA PRO A 276 -19.03 1.96 -12.40
C PRO A 276 -19.82 3.07 -11.68
N ILE A 277 -19.21 3.70 -10.66
CA ILE A 277 -19.84 4.82 -9.94
C ILE A 277 -19.70 6.15 -10.70
N ASP A 278 -20.66 7.05 -10.52
CA ASP A 278 -20.60 8.43 -11.06
C ASP A 278 -19.91 9.43 -10.10
N GLU A 279 -19.77 10.69 -10.52
CA GLU A 279 -19.15 11.75 -9.70
C GLU A 279 -19.97 12.11 -8.46
N LYS A 280 -21.29 11.91 -8.48
CA LYS A 280 -22.15 12.15 -7.32
C LYS A 280 -21.90 11.09 -6.25
N GLN A 281 -21.85 9.82 -6.64
CA GLN A 281 -21.49 8.70 -5.78
C GLN A 281 -20.06 8.84 -5.25
N ALA A 282 -19.12 9.27 -6.09
CA ALA A 282 -17.75 9.59 -5.67
C ALA A 282 -17.72 10.66 -4.57
N GLY A 283 -18.52 11.71 -4.69
CA GLY A 283 -18.72 12.71 -3.64
C GLY A 283 -19.25 12.12 -2.33
N GLN A 284 -20.25 11.22 -2.41
CA GLN A 284 -20.79 10.52 -1.24
C GLN A 284 -19.74 9.61 -0.57
N VAL A 285 -18.91 8.92 -1.36
CA VAL A 285 -17.79 8.13 -0.83
C VAL A 285 -16.85 9.05 -0.04
N MET A 286 -16.46 10.19 -0.61
CA MET A 286 -15.59 11.15 0.09
C MET A 286 -16.21 11.69 1.38
N GLU A 287 -17.53 11.93 1.42
CA GLU A 287 -18.24 12.32 2.64
C GLU A 287 -18.19 11.22 3.71
N VAL A 288 -18.36 9.95 3.33
CA VAL A 288 -18.25 8.84 4.29
C VAL A 288 -16.84 8.75 4.85
N ILE A 289 -15.83 8.88 4.00
CA ILE A 289 -14.42 8.83 4.41
C ILE A 289 -14.06 9.98 5.34
N PHE A 290 -14.49 11.21 5.03
CA PHE A 290 -14.25 12.37 5.88
C PHE A 290 -14.85 12.21 7.28
N ASN A 291 -15.89 11.38 7.41
CA ASN A 291 -16.55 11.06 8.68
C ASN A 291 -16.10 9.71 9.28
N LEU A 292 -15.05 9.09 8.74
CA LEU A 292 -14.42 7.95 9.40
C LEU A 292 -13.65 8.43 10.63
N PRO A 293 -13.56 7.61 11.68
CA PRO A 293 -12.62 7.87 12.77
C PRO A 293 -11.19 7.88 12.23
N GLU A 294 -10.30 8.54 12.96
CA GLU A 294 -8.86 8.46 12.70
C GLU A 294 -8.42 6.99 12.61
N PRO A 295 -7.47 6.66 11.72
CA PRO A 295 -6.97 5.31 11.57
C PRO A 295 -6.48 4.77 12.92
N VAL A 296 -6.88 3.54 13.22
CA VAL A 296 -6.59 2.90 14.51
C VAL A 296 -6.01 1.52 14.28
N SER A 297 -5.06 1.12 15.13
CA SER A 297 -4.53 -0.22 15.21
C SER A 297 -4.28 -0.56 16.68
N ASP A 298 -4.85 -1.66 17.16
CA ASP A 298 -4.79 -2.07 18.57
C ASP A 298 -3.98 -3.37 18.80
N GLY A 299 -3.31 -3.87 17.76
CA GLY A 299 -2.54 -5.12 17.81
C GLY A 299 -3.38 -6.40 17.66
N GLN A 300 -4.66 -6.28 17.31
CA GLN A 300 -5.48 -7.39 16.79
C GLN A 300 -6.28 -6.97 15.55
N LEU A 301 -6.64 -5.70 15.50
CA LEU A 301 -7.46 -5.12 14.46
C LEU A 301 -6.92 -3.75 14.09
N MET A 302 -6.97 -3.43 12.81
CA MET A 302 -6.78 -2.09 12.31
C MET A 302 -7.90 -1.64 11.39
N ILE A 303 -8.12 -0.34 11.35
CA ILE A 303 -8.99 0.34 10.40
C ILE A 303 -8.19 1.47 9.77
N GLY A 304 -8.03 1.41 8.45
CA GLY A 304 -7.35 2.45 7.69
C GLY A 304 -8.25 3.67 7.46
N GLY A 305 -7.64 4.80 7.10
CA GLY A 305 -8.37 6.01 6.70
C GLY A 305 -9.14 5.86 5.38
N ASP A 306 -9.02 4.71 4.73
CA ASP A 306 -9.79 4.27 3.58
C ASP A 306 -11.03 3.43 3.98
N GLY A 307 -11.29 3.24 5.27
CA GLY A 307 -12.41 2.44 5.75
C GLY A 307 -12.25 0.93 5.54
N ILE A 308 -11.04 0.47 5.22
CA ILE A 308 -10.69 -0.95 5.15
C ILE A 308 -10.24 -1.41 6.52
N LEU A 309 -10.83 -2.49 6.98
CA LEU A 309 -10.52 -3.17 8.23
C LEU A 309 -9.65 -4.39 7.95
N VAL A 310 -8.61 -4.60 8.76
CA VAL A 310 -7.84 -5.84 8.79
C VAL A 310 -7.83 -6.33 10.22
N SER A 311 -8.19 -7.59 10.45
CA SER A 311 -8.01 -8.26 11.73
C SER A 311 -7.21 -9.53 11.53
N LEU A 312 -6.16 -9.70 12.32
CA LEU A 312 -5.29 -10.86 12.23
C LEU A 312 -5.70 -11.91 13.26
N GLY A 313 -5.64 -13.18 12.87
CA GLY A 313 -5.75 -14.31 13.78
C GLY A 313 -4.41 -14.69 14.41
N ARG A 314 -4.43 -15.78 15.18
CA ARG A 314 -3.31 -16.22 16.04
C ARG A 314 -2.05 -16.59 15.27
N SER A 315 -2.16 -16.94 14.00
CA SER A 315 -0.98 -17.23 13.16
C SER A 315 -0.05 -16.03 12.98
N TRP A 316 -0.57 -14.82 13.19
CA TRP A 316 0.16 -13.55 13.09
C TRP A 316 0.55 -12.96 14.45
N ASP A 317 0.25 -13.63 15.56
CA ASP A 317 0.62 -13.17 16.89
C ASP A 317 2.13 -12.88 16.95
N GLU A 318 2.53 -11.91 17.76
CA GLU A 318 3.93 -11.48 17.85
C GLU A 318 4.89 -12.66 18.11
N GLU A 319 4.50 -13.57 19.00
CA GLU A 319 5.29 -14.78 19.31
C GLU A 319 5.41 -15.75 18.12
N LYS A 320 4.39 -15.84 17.27
CA LYS A 320 4.46 -16.62 16.03
C LYS A 320 5.33 -15.92 14.99
N MET A 321 5.20 -14.62 14.85
CA MET A 321 5.98 -13.84 13.89
C MET A 321 7.47 -13.75 14.28
N LYS A 322 7.82 -14.01 15.55
CA LYS A 322 9.21 -14.24 16.00
C LYS A 322 9.82 -15.56 15.53
N LEU A 323 9.00 -16.52 15.11
CA LEU A 323 9.48 -17.81 14.61
C LEU A 323 9.76 -17.73 13.10
N GLU A 324 10.68 -18.58 12.65
CA GLU A 324 10.84 -18.88 11.23
C GLU A 324 9.53 -19.42 10.63
N PRO A 325 9.17 -19.07 9.38
CA PRO A 325 7.90 -19.47 8.76
C PRO A 325 7.58 -20.96 8.88
N VAL A 326 8.59 -21.83 8.70
CA VAL A 326 8.45 -23.30 8.83
C VAL A 326 8.02 -23.76 10.23
N LYS A 327 8.22 -22.93 11.26
CA LYS A 327 7.87 -23.21 12.66
C LYS A 327 6.59 -22.49 13.11
N ARG A 328 5.96 -21.68 12.24
CA ARG A 328 4.75 -20.93 12.61
C ARG A 328 3.50 -21.79 12.62
N ALA A 329 3.45 -22.80 11.75
CA ALA A 329 2.38 -23.78 11.71
C ALA A 329 2.22 -24.44 13.10
N HIS A 330 0.98 -24.63 13.53
CA HIS A 330 0.70 -25.45 14.70
C HIS A 330 1.27 -26.85 14.47
N LYS A 331 2.03 -27.38 15.44
CA LYS A 331 1.95 -28.82 15.67
C LYS A 331 0.49 -29.06 16.03
N GLU A 332 -0.22 -29.79 15.18
CA GLU A 332 -1.59 -30.24 15.40
C GLU A 332 -1.73 -30.88 16.79
#